data_AF-A0A1G2FKZ5-F1
#
_entry.id   AF-A0A1G2FKZ5-F1
#
_cell.length_a   1.000
_cell.length_b   1.000
_cell.length_c   1.000
_cell.angle_alpha   90.00
_cell.angle_beta   90.00
_cell.angle_gamma   90.00
#
_symmetry.space_group_name_H-M   'P 1'
#
loop_
_entity.id
_entity.type
_entity.pdbx_description
1 polymer ?
#
loop_
_entity_poly.entity_id
_entity_poly.type
_entity_poly.pdbx_seq_one_letter_code
_entity_poly.pdbx_strand_id
1 'polypeptide(L)' 'MLKYNWDYDLDKNWRPKNDWQWFWYLERKINYDDWQGLKAEIIKKYFPKIKRKLDPGKRKMLEHFFKQYG' A
#
# COMPACT_ATOMS: atom_id res chain seq x y z
N MET A 1 -24.56 -13.10 -11.37
CA MET A 1 -23.21 -13.04 -10.77
C MET A 1 -23.20 -11.91 -9.76
N LEU A 2 -22.97 -12.21 -8.48
CA LEU A 2 -22.85 -11.19 -7.44
C LEU A 2 -21.54 -10.44 -7.66
N LYS A 3 -21.62 -9.15 -8.04
CA LYS A 3 -20.46 -8.24 -8.10
C LYS A 3 -20.03 -8.00 -6.65
N TYR A 4 -18.95 -8.65 -6.20
CA TYR A 4 -18.43 -8.43 -4.86
C TYR A 4 -18.02 -6.96 -4.75
N ASN A 5 -18.66 -6.20 -3.87
CA ASN A 5 -18.56 -4.74 -3.73
C ASN A 5 -17.23 -4.27 -3.08
N TRP A 6 -16.12 -4.93 -3.45
CA TRP A 6 -14.76 -4.64 -3.00
C TRP A 6 -13.86 -4.14 -4.14
N ASP A 7 -14.26 -4.39 -5.38
CA ASP A 7 -13.67 -3.81 -6.57
C ASP A 7 -14.31 -2.46 -6.83
N TYR A 8 -13.72 -1.42 -6.25
CA TYR A 8 -13.98 -0.05 -6.63
C TYR A 8 -13.91 0.05 -8.16
N ASP A 9 -14.89 0.70 -8.80
CA ASP A 9 -14.90 0.98 -10.24
C ASP A 9 -13.80 2.03 -10.56
N LEU A 10 -12.54 1.64 -10.39
CA LEU A 10 -11.37 2.43 -10.76
C LEU A 10 -11.11 2.27 -12.25
N ASP A 11 -10.72 3.38 -12.90
CA ASP A 11 -10.23 3.33 -14.26
C ASP A 11 -9.09 2.32 -14.40
N LYS A 12 -9.01 1.62 -15.53
CA LYS A 12 -7.91 0.67 -15.81
C LYS A 12 -6.51 1.29 -15.66
N ASN A 13 -6.42 2.60 -15.84
CA ASN A 13 -5.20 3.39 -15.73
C ASN A 13 -5.14 4.24 -14.45
N TRP A 14 -5.98 3.94 -13.47
CA TRP A 14 -6.00 4.68 -12.22
C TRP A 14 -4.64 4.57 -11.53
N ARG A 15 -4.13 5.73 -11.12
CA ARG A 15 -2.91 5.85 -10.32
C ARG A 15 -3.11 6.95 -9.30
N PRO A 16 -2.51 6.84 -8.10
CA PRO A 16 -2.60 7.90 -7.12
C PRO A 16 -1.95 9.19 -7.65
N LYS A 17 -2.67 10.31 -7.51
CA LYS A 17 -2.25 11.64 -8.00
C LYS A 17 -1.80 12.57 -6.88
N ASN A 18 -2.16 12.26 -5.64
CA ASN A 18 -1.82 13.06 -4.46
C ASN A 18 -1.50 12.15 -3.25
N ASP A 19 -0.98 12.76 -2.18
CA ASP A 19 -0.53 12.02 -1.01
C ASP A 19 -1.64 11.24 -0.32
N TRP A 20 -2.86 11.78 -0.24
CA TRP A 20 -3.99 11.06 0.36
C TRP A 20 -4.35 9.80 -0.41
N GLN A 21 -4.36 9.88 -1.75
CA GLN A 21 -4.57 8.72 -2.60
C GLN A 21 -3.44 7.71 -2.47
N TRP A 22 -2.19 8.16 -2.32
CA TRP A 22 -1.05 7.27 -2.05
C TRP A 22 -1.18 6.57 -0.70
N PHE A 23 -1.60 7.28 0.34
CA PHE A 23 -1.81 6.68 1.66
C PHE A 23 -2.85 5.57 1.59
N TRP A 24 -4.02 5.86 1.03
CA TRP A 24 -5.11 4.89 0.88
C TRP A 24 -4.69 3.70 0.03
N TYR A 25 -4.05 3.95 -1.12
CA TYR A 25 -3.62 2.91 -2.04
C TYR A 25 -2.60 1.95 -1.41
N LEU A 26 -1.58 2.49 -0.75
CA LEU A 26 -0.54 1.69 -0.10
C LEU A 26 -1.07 0.95 1.11
N GLU A 27 -1.87 1.60 1.96
CA GLU A 27 -2.51 0.97 3.12
C GLU A 27 -3.32 -0.25 2.70
N ARG A 28 -4.18 -0.10 1.68
CA ARG A 28 -4.95 -1.21 1.13
C ARG A 28 -4.03 -2.29 0.57
N LYS A 29 -3.18 -1.97 -0.41
CA LYS A 29 -2.37 -2.99 -1.09
C LYS A 29 -1.51 -3.79 -0.12
N ILE A 30 -0.85 -3.12 0.82
CA ILE A 30 0.02 -3.78 1.81
C ILE A 30 -0.78 -4.65 2.79
N ASN A 31 -1.90 -4.15 3.33
CA ASN A 31 -2.70 -4.91 4.29
C ASN A 31 -3.37 -6.14 3.67
N TYR A 32 -3.67 -6.10 2.37
CA TYR A 32 -4.26 -7.20 1.62
C TYR A 32 -3.23 -8.06 0.86
N ASP A 33 -1.94 -7.93 1.16
CA ASP A 33 -0.84 -8.68 0.51
C ASP A 33 -0.77 -8.54 -1.03
N ASP A 34 -1.32 -7.46 -1.57
CA ASP A 34 -1.20 -7.11 -2.97
C ASP A 34 0.09 -6.29 -3.18
N TRP A 35 1.17 -6.99 -3.53
CA TRP A 35 2.47 -6.37 -3.79
C TRP A 35 2.65 -5.96 -5.26
N GLN A 36 1.73 -6.34 -6.14
CA GLN A 36 1.90 -6.19 -7.59
C GLN A 36 2.02 -4.71 -7.98
N GLY A 37 3.09 -4.37 -8.71
CA GLY A 37 3.32 -3.02 -9.21
C GLY A 37 3.73 -2.00 -8.13
N LEU A 38 3.88 -2.42 -6.87
CA LEU A 38 4.48 -1.58 -5.84
C LEU A 38 5.99 -1.53 -6.01
N LYS A 39 6.54 -0.32 -5.90
CA LYS A 39 7.99 -0.10 -5.88
C LYS A 39 8.47 0.22 -4.47
N ALA A 40 9.60 -0.37 -4.07
CA ALA A 40 10.12 -0.24 -2.72
C ALA A 40 10.38 1.22 -2.33
N GLU A 41 10.86 2.06 -3.25
CA GLU A 41 11.13 3.48 -3.02
C GLU A 41 9.86 4.28 -2.70
N ILE A 42 8.74 3.93 -3.32
CA ILE A 42 7.44 4.58 -3.05
C ILE A 42 6.92 4.15 -1.69
N ILE A 43 7.00 2.86 -1.36
CA ILE A 43 6.63 2.38 -0.04
C ILE A 43 7.50 3.09 1.01
N LYS A 44 8.83 3.14 0.84
CA LYS A 44 9.76 3.80 1.77
C LYS A 44 9.43 5.27 1.98
N LYS A 45 9.15 6.02 0.91
CA LYS A 45 8.76 7.45 0.96
C LYS A 45 7.54 7.65 1.87
N TYR A 46 6.52 6.81 1.73
CA TYR A 46 5.23 6.97 2.41
C TYR A 46 5.12 6.20 3.73
N PHE A 47 6.03 5.26 3.97
CA PHE A 47 6.00 4.37 5.14
C PHE A 47 5.88 5.11 6.48
N PRO A 48 6.63 6.21 6.76
CA PRO A 48 6.50 6.94 8.02
C PRO A 48 5.08 7.48 8.28
N LYS A 49 4.32 7.77 7.22
CA LYS A 49 2.97 8.32 7.28
C LYS A 49 1.90 7.23 7.41
N ILE A 50 2.12 6.06 6.82
CA ILE A 50 1.12 4.97 6.80
C ILE A 50 1.37 3.89 7.83
N LYS A 51 2.57 3.76 8.42
CA LYS A 51 2.95 2.62 9.26
C LYS A 51 2.01 2.32 10.43
N ARG A 52 1.31 3.33 10.97
CA ARG A 52 0.33 3.15 12.07
C ARG A 52 -1.02 2.57 11.60
N LYS A 53 -1.29 2.61 10.31
CA LYS A 53 -2.50 2.07 9.68
C LYS A 53 -2.29 0.67 9.08
N LEU A 54 -1.05 0.22 9.04
CA LEU A 54 -0.73 -1.12 8.57
C LEU A 54 -0.99 -2.14 9.67
N ASP A 55 -1.37 -3.34 9.25
CA ASP A 55 -1.36 -4.52 10.11
C ASP A 55 -0.01 -4.62 10.85
N PRO A 56 0.01 -4.93 12.16
CA PRO A 56 1.24 -4.95 12.95
C PRO A 56 2.34 -5.84 12.38
N GLY A 57 1.99 -6.96 11.74
CA GLY A 57 2.92 -7.87 11.08
C GLY A 57 3.52 -7.23 9.83
N LYS A 58 2.70 -6.62 8.97
CA LYS A 58 3.16 -5.91 7.76
C LYS A 58 4.06 -4.73 8.11
N ARG A 59 3.71 -3.98 9.15
CA ARG A 59 4.56 -2.90 9.68
C ARG A 59 5.94 -3.43 10.08
N LYS A 60 6.00 -4.47 10.91
CA LYS A 60 7.27 -5.04 11.39
C LYS A 60 8.12 -5.59 10.24
N MET A 61 7.48 -6.24 9.28
CA MET A 61 8.15 -6.75 8.08
C MET A 61 8.82 -5.61 7.30
N LEU A 62 8.09 -4.53 7.02
CA LEU A 62 8.61 -3.39 6.28
C LEU A 62 9.67 -2.62 7.08
N GLU A 63 9.51 -2.47 8.40
CA GLU A 63 10.54 -1.91 9.28
C GLU A 63 11.84 -2.72 9.20
N HIS A 64 11.76 -4.04 9.25
CA HIS A 64 12.93 -4.90 9.11
C HIS A 64 13.54 -4.81 7.71
N PHE A 65 12.71 -4.90 6.66
CA PHE A 65 13.15 -4.82 5.27
C PHE A 65 13.91 -3.51 5.00
N PHE A 66 13.36 -2.36 5.38
CA PHE A 66 14.02 -1.06 5.19
C PHE A 66 15.21 -0.85 6.12
N LYS A 67 15.33 -1.57 7.22
CA LYS A 67 16.53 -1.56 8.05
C LYS A 67 17.68 -2.36 7.43
N GLN A 68 17.38 -3.46 6.73
CA GLN A 68 18.39 -4.34 6.15
C GLN A 68 18.84 -3.90 4.75
N TYR A 69 17.91 -3.42 3.93
CA TYR A 69 18.12 -3.17 2.49
C TYR A 69 17.87 -1.71 2.09
N GLY A 70 17.46 -0.87 3.04
CA GLY A 70 17.02 0.51 2.79
C GLY A 70 18.13 1.54 2.95
#